data_AF-A0ABD7WKL4-F1
#
_entry.id   AF-A0ABD7WKL4-F1
#
_cell.length_a   1.000
_cell.length_b   1.000
_cell.length_c   1.000
_cell.angle_alpha   90.00
_cell.angle_beta   90.00
_cell.angle_gamma   90.00
#
_symmetry.space_group_name_H-M   'P 1'
#
loop_
_entity.id
_entity.type
_entity.pdbx_description
1 polymer ?
#
loop_
_entity_poly.entity_id
_entity_poly.type
_entity_poly.pdbx_seq_one_letter_code
_entity_poly.pdbx_strand_id
1 'polypeptide(L)'
;MISDLFNDEVITFLRRAKTNILTDIPLDEVRDAFATTFRASGMSITDAQLSTATNVTAGYPYMIQLVGYHIWDAADMRDSDTIIDADVTAGIEEARIDLDNAVCIPELQGLSKNDREYLEAMAASDGPSPTVNVAQRMGKTPNYAATYRKRLLDAFVIRETERGEVDLPCPSCANTCVGISNRHNAQYRYIPFHIMTFRIQIHNGRPVGSAQQAVHSI
;
A
#
# COMPACT_ATOMS: atom_id res chain seq x y z
N MET A 1 -2.43 -16.23 -13.79
CA MET A 1 -3.14 -15.13 -13.08
C MET A 1 -4.09 -15.75 -12.07
N ILE A 2 -4.53 -15.02 -11.04
CA ILE A 2 -5.52 -15.52 -10.06
C ILE A 2 -6.81 -16.02 -10.76
N SER A 3 -7.19 -15.45 -11.91
CA SER A 3 -8.31 -15.94 -12.73
C SER A 3 -8.16 -17.39 -13.22
N ASP A 4 -6.94 -17.88 -13.44
CA ASP A 4 -6.71 -19.28 -13.83
C ASP A 4 -6.94 -20.22 -12.63
N LEU A 5 -6.67 -19.73 -11.41
CA LEU A 5 -6.93 -20.41 -10.14
C LEU A 5 -8.42 -20.46 -9.76
N PHE A 6 -9.31 -19.76 -10.47
CA PHE A 6 -10.77 -19.89 -10.26
C PHE A 6 -11.46 -20.75 -11.33
N ASN A 7 -10.77 -20.98 -12.45
CA ASN A 7 -11.27 -21.71 -13.61
C ASN A 7 -10.84 -23.18 -13.68
N ASP A 8 -9.89 -23.61 -12.84
CA ASP A 8 -9.49 -25.01 -12.76
C ASP A 8 -10.59 -25.89 -12.13
N GLU A 9 -10.77 -27.09 -12.67
CA GLU A 9 -11.88 -28.02 -12.39
C GLU A 9 -11.87 -28.51 -10.91
N VAL A 10 -10.73 -28.35 -10.24
CA VAL A 10 -10.44 -28.87 -8.89
C VAL A 10 -10.87 -27.93 -7.75
N ILE A 11 -11.31 -26.70 -8.03
CA ILE A 11 -11.34 -25.62 -7.02
C ILE A 11 -12.75 -25.21 -6.57
N THR A 12 -13.64 -26.20 -6.46
CA THR A 12 -15.04 -26.00 -6.01
C THR A 12 -15.16 -25.39 -4.60
N PHE A 13 -14.08 -25.44 -3.80
CA PHE A 13 -13.97 -24.78 -2.50
C PHE A 13 -13.84 -23.25 -2.63
N LEU A 14 -12.91 -22.75 -3.46
CA LEU A 14 -12.72 -21.30 -3.65
C LEU A 14 -13.93 -20.65 -4.34
N ARG A 15 -14.67 -21.40 -5.17
CA ARG A 15 -15.94 -20.91 -5.75
C ARG A 15 -17.03 -20.62 -4.72
N ARG A 16 -16.94 -21.22 -3.53
CA ARG A 16 -17.86 -20.98 -2.40
C ARG A 16 -17.26 -20.06 -1.34
N ALA A 17 -16.01 -19.64 -1.51
CA ALA A 17 -15.41 -18.66 -0.62
C ALA A 17 -16.13 -17.33 -0.81
N LYS A 18 -16.51 -16.70 0.30
CA LYS A 18 -17.09 -15.37 0.26
C LYS A 18 -15.96 -14.37 0.05
N THR A 19 -15.93 -13.73 -1.11
CA THR A 19 -15.03 -12.61 -1.35
C THR A 19 -15.52 -11.40 -0.56
N ASN A 20 -14.71 -10.92 0.37
CA ASN A 20 -14.90 -9.60 0.97
C ASN A 20 -13.91 -8.65 0.31
N ILE A 21 -14.42 -7.55 -0.24
CA ILE A 21 -13.59 -6.48 -0.78
C ILE A 21 -13.14 -5.64 0.42
N LEU A 22 -11.82 -5.59 0.65
CA LEU A 22 -11.24 -4.70 1.64
C LEU A 22 -11.07 -3.33 1.00
N THR A 23 -11.60 -2.31 1.66
CA THR A 23 -11.44 -0.91 1.26
C THR A 23 -10.35 -0.25 2.11
N ASP A 24 -9.90 0.91 1.66
CA ASP A 24 -9.01 1.76 2.45
C ASP A 24 -9.67 2.11 3.79
N ILE A 25 -8.86 2.22 4.84
CA ILE A 25 -9.29 2.51 6.20
C ILE A 25 -9.45 4.03 6.35
N PRO A 26 -10.56 4.54 6.93
CA PRO A 26 -10.73 5.96 7.21
C PRO A 26 -9.57 6.54 8.01
N LEU A 27 -9.07 7.72 7.62
CA LEU A 27 -7.86 8.30 8.22
C LEU A 27 -8.01 8.61 9.72
N ASP A 28 -9.22 8.88 10.20
CA ASP A 28 -9.51 9.02 11.63
C ASP A 28 -9.29 7.70 12.39
N GLU A 29 -9.76 6.57 11.84
CA GLU A 29 -9.49 5.23 12.41
C GLU A 29 -7.99 4.90 12.39
N VAL A 30 -7.27 5.26 11.31
CA VAL A 30 -5.81 5.08 11.21
C VAL A 30 -5.09 5.90 12.29
N ARG A 31 -5.46 7.17 12.46
CA ARG A 31 -4.86 8.06 13.46
C ARG A 31 -5.08 7.51 14.87
N ASP A 32 -6.29 7.04 15.16
CA ASP A 32 -6.61 6.46 16.46
C ASP A 32 -5.87 5.14 16.71
N ALA A 33 -5.71 4.31 15.68
CA ALA A 33 -4.91 3.09 15.74
C ALA A 33 -3.44 3.40 16.03
N PHE A 34 -2.82 4.37 15.34
CA PHE A 34 -1.45 4.80 15.64
C PHE A 34 -1.32 5.34 17.06
N ALA A 35 -2.19 6.25 17.46
CA ALA A 35 -2.16 6.86 18.79
C ALA A 35 -2.30 5.80 19.90
N THR A 36 -3.15 4.80 19.70
CA THR A 36 -3.32 3.69 20.64
C THR A 36 -2.07 2.81 20.68
N THR A 37 -1.50 2.50 19.51
CA THR A 37 -0.39 1.56 19.40
C THR A 37 0.91 2.14 19.96
N PHE A 38 1.25 3.38 19.63
CA PHE A 38 2.43 4.05 20.20
C PHE A 38 2.33 4.20 21.72
N ARG A 39 1.16 4.58 22.25
CA ARG A 39 0.96 4.64 23.71
C ARG A 39 1.10 3.27 24.36
N ALA A 40 0.57 2.21 23.74
CA ALA A 40 0.66 0.85 24.26
C ALA A 40 2.10 0.31 24.25
N SER A 41 2.95 0.77 23.32
CA SER A 41 4.38 0.45 23.28
C SER A 41 5.23 1.32 24.22
N GLY A 42 4.61 2.25 24.98
CA GLY A 42 5.31 3.18 25.85
C GLY A 42 5.91 4.40 25.13
N MET A 43 5.64 4.58 23.84
CA MET A 43 6.14 5.71 23.07
C MET A 43 5.22 6.94 23.16
N SER A 44 5.86 8.10 23.30
CA SER A 44 5.23 9.41 23.26
C SER A 44 5.30 9.96 21.84
N ILE A 45 4.14 10.30 21.27
CA ILE A 45 4.01 10.89 19.94
C ILE A 45 3.09 12.11 20.00
N THR A 46 3.45 13.16 19.26
CA THR A 46 2.66 14.39 19.18
C THR A 46 1.52 14.27 18.15
N ASP A 47 0.52 15.15 18.26
CA ASP A 47 -0.59 15.18 17.32
C ASP A 47 -0.16 15.52 15.88
N ALA A 48 0.83 16.41 15.74
CA ALA A 48 1.39 16.77 14.43
C ALA A 48 2.08 15.56 13.76
N GLN A 49 2.85 14.78 14.53
CA GLN A 49 3.49 13.56 14.05
C GLN A 49 2.47 12.48 13.67
N LEU A 50 1.42 12.30 14.48
CA LEU A 50 0.31 11.40 14.17
C LEU A 50 -0.40 11.80 12.88
N SER A 51 -0.66 13.09 12.68
CA SER A 51 -1.29 13.59 11.46
C SER A 51 -0.42 13.29 10.23
N THR A 52 0.88 13.59 10.30
CA THR A 52 1.83 13.30 9.22
C THR A 52 1.91 11.81 8.90
N ALA A 53 2.07 10.96 9.92
CA ALA A 53 2.13 9.50 9.77
C ALA A 53 0.82 8.94 9.21
N THR A 54 -0.33 9.49 9.60
CA THR A 54 -1.65 9.05 9.11
C THR A 54 -1.83 9.40 7.64
N ASN A 55 -1.59 10.66 7.27
CA ASN A 55 -1.91 11.17 5.93
C ASN A 55 -1.15 10.42 4.83
N VAL A 56 0.11 10.04 5.09
CA VAL A 56 0.92 9.35 4.08
C VAL A 56 0.43 7.92 3.79
N THR A 57 -0.34 7.32 4.70
CA THR A 57 -0.87 5.98 4.50
C THR A 57 -1.99 5.93 3.47
N ALA A 58 -2.68 7.05 3.26
CA ALA A 58 -3.93 7.11 2.47
C ALA A 58 -4.97 6.04 2.85
N GLY A 59 -4.91 5.51 4.08
CA GLY A 59 -5.79 4.42 4.53
C GLY A 59 -5.38 3.02 4.05
N TYR A 60 -4.29 2.88 3.30
CA TYR A 60 -3.84 1.61 2.74
C TYR A 60 -3.28 0.68 3.85
N PRO A 61 -3.91 -0.48 4.15
CA PRO A 61 -3.58 -1.30 5.32
C PRO A 61 -2.11 -1.68 5.46
N TYR A 62 -1.45 -2.01 4.35
CA TYR A 62 -0.04 -2.40 4.40
C TYR A 62 0.89 -1.20 4.62
N MET A 63 0.56 -0.02 4.07
CA MET A 63 1.33 1.21 4.35
C MET A 63 1.16 1.66 5.80
N ILE A 64 -0.04 1.49 6.39
CA ILE A 64 -0.27 1.75 7.82
C ILE A 64 0.68 0.92 8.68
N GLN A 65 0.81 -0.37 8.37
CA GLN A 65 1.71 -1.27 9.09
C GLN A 65 3.17 -0.85 8.94
N LEU A 66 3.62 -0.59 7.71
CA LEU A 66 5.02 -0.22 7.43
C LEU A 66 5.39 1.10 8.11
N VAL A 67 4.55 2.13 8.00
CA VAL A 67 4.79 3.44 8.62
C VAL A 67 4.86 3.31 10.14
N GLY A 68 3.91 2.60 10.76
CA GLY A 68 3.91 2.42 12.21
C GLY A 68 5.17 1.69 12.71
N TYR A 69 5.55 0.61 12.02
CA TYR A 69 6.73 -0.19 12.32
C TYR A 69 8.01 0.63 12.21
N HIS A 70 8.24 1.30 11.07
CA HIS A 70 9.51 2.00 10.83
C HIS A 70 9.69 3.25 11.68
N ILE A 71 8.60 3.94 12.06
CA ILE A 71 8.67 5.05 13.02
C ILE A 71 9.04 4.53 14.42
N TRP A 72 8.43 3.41 14.83
CA TRP A 72 8.76 2.76 16.10
C TRP A 72 10.23 2.32 16.11
N ASP A 73 10.69 1.64 15.07
CA ASP A 73 12.05 1.12 14.94
C ASP A 73 13.08 2.26 14.95
N ALA A 74 12.81 3.37 14.25
CA ALA A 74 13.68 4.54 14.27
C ALA A 74 13.84 5.17 15.66
N ALA A 75 12.76 5.23 16.46
CA ALA A 75 12.83 5.72 17.84
C ALA A 75 13.55 4.73 18.77
N ASP A 76 13.29 3.42 18.61
CA ASP A 76 13.93 2.34 19.39
C ASP A 76 15.44 2.26 19.13
N MET A 77 15.89 2.45 17.88
CA MET A 77 17.31 2.54 17.52
C MET A 77 18.05 3.69 18.22
N ARG A 78 17.33 4.72 18.66
CA ARG A 78 17.88 5.82 19.46
C ARG A 78 17.78 5.60 20.97
N ASP A 79 17.29 4.43 21.41
CA ASP A 79 17.00 4.10 22.81
C ASP A 79 16.11 5.17 23.47
N SER A 80 15.03 5.56 22.76
CA SER A 80 14.17 6.68 23.14
C SER A 80 12.71 6.28 23.17
N ASP A 81 12.01 6.71 24.21
CA ASP A 81 10.56 6.58 24.36
C ASP A 81 9.77 7.72 23.71
N THR A 82 10.45 8.67 23.05
CA THR A 82 9.85 9.87 22.49
C THR A 82 10.15 9.97 21.01
N ILE A 83 9.09 9.95 20.20
CA ILE A 83 9.16 10.09 18.75
C ILE A 83 9.45 11.54 18.40
N ILE A 84 10.47 11.75 17.58
CA ILE A 84 10.82 13.06 17.01
C ILE A 84 10.48 13.10 15.52
N ASP A 85 10.41 14.30 14.95
CA ASP A 85 10.04 14.48 13.53
C ASP A 85 11.01 13.78 12.57
N ALA A 86 12.26 13.60 12.98
CA ALA A 86 13.25 12.83 12.23
C ALA A 86 12.89 11.34 12.14
N ASP A 87 12.36 10.73 13.21
CA ASP A 87 11.93 9.33 13.21
C ASP A 87 10.72 9.14 12.29
N VAL A 88 9.79 10.09 12.32
CA VAL A 88 8.63 10.11 11.41
C VAL A 88 9.08 10.20 9.96
N THR A 89 9.99 11.12 9.65
CA THR A 89 10.50 11.30 8.29
C THR A 89 11.24 10.06 7.81
N ALA A 90 12.17 9.54 8.61
CA ALA A 90 12.93 8.34 8.27
C ALA A 90 12.02 7.12 8.09
N GLY A 91 11.08 6.92 9.01
CA GLY A 91 10.19 5.77 8.96
C GLY A 91 9.24 5.79 7.75
N ILE A 92 8.80 6.97 7.33
CA ILE A 92 8.00 7.12 6.11
C ILE A 92 8.81 6.78 4.86
N GLU A 93 10.08 7.20 4.79
CA GLU A 93 10.94 6.90 3.63
C GLU A 93 11.22 5.38 3.53
N GLU A 94 11.56 4.73 4.64
CA GLU A 94 11.76 3.26 4.65
C GLU A 94 10.46 2.51 4.32
N ALA A 95 9.32 2.95 4.85
CA ALA A 95 8.03 2.38 4.52
C ALA A 95 7.71 2.48 3.01
N ARG A 96 8.04 3.59 2.36
CA ARG A 96 7.88 3.75 0.91
C ARG A 96 8.78 2.79 0.13
N ILE A 97 10.04 2.64 0.55
CA ILE A 97 10.99 1.72 -0.10
C ILE A 97 10.49 0.28 0.00
N ASP A 98 10.03 -0.14 1.17
CA ASP A 98 9.54 -1.49 1.40
C ASP A 98 8.25 -1.78 0.62
N LEU A 99 7.32 -0.82 0.60
CA LEU A 99 6.10 -0.91 -0.18
C LEU A 99 6.39 -1.03 -1.68
N ASP A 100 7.34 -0.23 -2.18
CA ASP A 100 7.75 -0.29 -3.58
C ASP A 100 8.37 -1.64 -3.93
N ASN A 101 9.27 -2.15 -3.09
CA ASN A 101 9.95 -3.43 -3.31
C ASN A 101 9.00 -4.63 -3.21
N ALA A 102 8.04 -4.58 -2.28
CA ALA A 102 7.13 -5.68 -2.00
C ALA A 102 5.92 -5.73 -2.94
N VAL A 103 5.44 -4.57 -3.40
CA VAL A 103 4.17 -4.46 -4.15
C VAL A 103 4.40 -3.85 -5.53
N CYS A 104 4.87 -2.60 -5.60
CA CYS A 104 4.88 -1.85 -6.85
C CYS A 104 5.80 -2.48 -7.90
N ILE A 105 7.05 -2.81 -7.54
CA ILE A 105 8.05 -3.35 -8.47
C ILE A 105 7.62 -4.72 -9.02
N PRO A 106 7.22 -5.71 -8.20
CA PRO A 106 6.74 -7.00 -8.71
C PRO A 106 5.56 -6.87 -9.67
N GLU A 107 4.57 -6.03 -9.35
CA GLU A 107 3.38 -5.81 -10.21
C GLU A 107 3.77 -5.17 -11.56
N LEU A 108 4.73 -4.25 -11.56
CA LEU A 108 5.15 -3.53 -12.76
C LEU A 108 6.15 -4.31 -13.66
N GLN A 109 6.83 -5.32 -13.11
CA GLN A 109 7.80 -6.13 -13.87
C GLN A 109 7.16 -6.93 -15.01
N GLY A 110 5.94 -7.45 -14.82
CA GLY A 110 5.22 -8.25 -15.83
C GLY A 110 4.56 -7.44 -16.95
N LEU A 111 4.59 -6.11 -16.86
CA LEU A 111 3.84 -5.24 -17.76
C LEU A 111 4.57 -4.96 -19.07
N SER A 112 3.80 -4.93 -20.16
CA SER A 112 4.32 -4.52 -21.47
C SER A 112 4.66 -3.03 -21.50
N LYS A 113 5.48 -2.60 -22.48
CA LYS A 113 5.82 -1.18 -22.66
C LYS A 113 4.57 -0.28 -22.75
N ASN A 114 3.54 -0.73 -23.46
CA ASN A 114 2.32 0.04 -23.66
C ASN A 114 1.43 0.09 -22.39
N ASP A 115 1.51 -0.93 -21.51
CA ASP A 115 0.86 -0.88 -20.20
C ASP A 115 1.52 0.20 -19.33
N ARG A 116 2.85 0.24 -19.32
CA ARG A 116 3.61 1.24 -18.54
C ARG A 116 3.31 2.65 -19.04
N GLU A 117 3.24 2.87 -20.35
CA GLU A 117 2.86 4.16 -20.92
C GLU A 117 1.46 4.61 -20.47
N TYR A 118 0.50 3.67 -20.35
CA TYR A 118 -0.82 3.97 -19.81
C TYR A 118 -0.76 4.37 -18.34
N LEU A 119 -0.01 3.62 -17.51
CA LEU A 119 0.16 3.90 -16.09
C LEU A 119 0.87 5.24 -15.85
N GLU A 120 1.89 5.56 -16.63
CA GLU A 120 2.60 6.85 -16.57
C GLU A 120 1.67 8.02 -16.92
N ALA A 121 0.86 7.90 -17.97
CA ALA A 121 -0.12 8.91 -18.35
C ALA A 121 -1.23 9.08 -17.29
N MET A 122 -1.59 8.01 -16.59
CA MET A 122 -2.53 8.02 -15.48
C MET A 122 -1.93 8.66 -14.22
N ALA A 123 -0.68 8.32 -13.89
CA ALA A 123 0.06 8.83 -12.72
C ALA A 123 0.34 10.35 -12.78
N ALA A 124 0.16 10.99 -13.94
CA ALA A 124 0.19 12.44 -14.07
C ALA A 124 -1.03 13.16 -13.42
N SER A 125 -1.86 12.45 -12.66
CA SER A 125 -2.96 13.02 -11.87
C SER A 125 -2.86 12.59 -10.42
N ASP A 126 -3.16 13.53 -9.52
CA ASP A 126 -3.16 13.31 -8.08
C ASP A 126 -4.40 12.53 -7.58
N GLY A 127 -5.05 11.76 -8.45
CA GLY A 127 -6.27 11.02 -8.13
C GLY A 127 -6.92 10.34 -9.34
N PRO A 128 -8.16 9.84 -9.16
CA PRO A 128 -8.88 9.08 -10.17
C PRO A 128 -8.94 9.82 -11.51
N SER A 129 -8.67 9.10 -12.59
CA SER A 129 -8.56 9.67 -13.93
C SER A 129 -9.57 9.03 -14.88
N PRO A 130 -10.39 9.83 -15.58
CA PRO A 130 -11.21 9.33 -16.68
C PRO A 130 -10.33 8.74 -17.79
N THR A 131 -10.75 7.60 -18.34
CA THR A 131 -10.02 6.92 -19.44
C THR A 131 -9.77 7.83 -20.64
N VAL A 132 -10.69 8.75 -20.92
CA VAL A 132 -10.57 9.74 -22.00
C VAL A 132 -9.40 10.70 -21.76
N ASN A 133 -9.19 11.13 -20.51
CA ASN A 133 -8.09 12.03 -20.16
C ASN A 133 -6.75 11.30 -20.25
N VAL A 134 -6.70 10.04 -19.82
CA VAL A 134 -5.51 9.18 -19.98
C VAL A 134 -5.18 9.02 -21.47
N ALA A 135 -6.19 8.71 -22.31
CA ALA A 135 -6.01 8.60 -23.76
C ALA A 135 -5.45 9.88 -24.39
N GLN A 136 -5.97 11.04 -23.98
CA GLN A 136 -5.51 12.34 -24.45
C GLN A 136 -4.04 12.59 -24.10
N ARG A 137 -3.60 12.25 -22.88
CA ARG A 137 -2.21 12.37 -22.44
C ARG A 137 -1.26 11.44 -23.20
N MET A 138 -1.71 10.23 -23.52
CA MET A 138 -0.95 9.31 -24.36
C MET A 138 -0.91 9.74 -25.85
N GLY A 139 -1.72 10.73 -26.26
CA GLY A 139 -1.91 11.08 -27.66
C GLY A 139 -2.55 9.95 -28.48
N LYS A 140 -3.42 9.15 -27.86
CA LYS A 140 -4.07 7.97 -28.47
C LYS A 140 -5.59 8.13 -28.48
N THR A 141 -6.27 7.25 -29.22
CA THR A 141 -7.74 7.24 -29.23
C THR A 141 -8.31 6.63 -27.94
N PRO A 142 -9.54 7.00 -27.53
CA PRO A 142 -10.19 6.39 -26.38
C PRO A 142 -10.31 4.86 -26.48
N ASN A 143 -10.56 4.32 -27.68
CA ASN A 143 -10.64 2.87 -27.90
C ASN A 143 -9.29 2.16 -27.68
N TYR A 144 -8.19 2.81 -28.07
CA TYR A 144 -6.85 2.29 -27.80
C TYR A 144 -6.61 2.22 -26.28
N ALA A 145 -6.86 3.30 -25.56
CA ALA A 145 -6.71 3.37 -24.10
C ALA A 145 -7.62 2.37 -23.36
N ALA A 146 -8.87 2.19 -23.82
CA ALA A 146 -9.82 1.23 -23.23
C ALA A 146 -9.33 -0.22 -23.26
N THR A 147 -8.52 -0.59 -24.27
CA THR A 147 -7.93 -1.93 -24.37
C THR A 147 -6.92 -2.18 -23.25
N TYR A 148 -6.04 -1.20 -22.99
CA TYR A 148 -5.05 -1.28 -21.91
C TYR A 148 -5.70 -1.14 -20.53
N ARG A 149 -6.71 -0.26 -20.40
CA ARG A 149 -7.53 -0.17 -19.20
C ARG A 149 -8.07 -1.54 -18.79
N LYS A 150 -8.72 -2.25 -19.72
CA LYS A 150 -9.29 -3.57 -19.44
C LYS A 150 -8.22 -4.55 -18.97
N ARG A 151 -7.09 -4.62 -19.69
CA ARG A 151 -5.98 -5.51 -19.33
C ARG A 151 -5.41 -5.21 -17.94
N LEU A 152 -5.26 -3.94 -17.60
CA LEU A 152 -4.72 -3.51 -16.30
C LEU A 152 -5.71 -3.74 -15.15
N LEU A 153 -7.02 -3.63 -15.40
CA LEU A 153 -8.07 -4.02 -14.44
C LEU A 153 -8.09 -5.54 -14.23
N ASP A 154 -8.02 -6.32 -15.30
CA ASP A 154 -7.99 -7.80 -15.24
C ASP A 154 -6.74 -8.31 -14.52
N ALA A 155 -5.64 -7.56 -14.60
CA ALA A 155 -4.39 -7.82 -13.88
C ALA A 155 -4.37 -7.26 -12.44
N PHE A 156 -5.43 -6.56 -11.99
CA PHE A 156 -5.52 -5.90 -10.69
C PHE A 156 -4.45 -4.81 -10.42
N VAL A 157 -3.83 -4.29 -11.48
CA VAL A 157 -2.81 -3.23 -11.39
C VAL A 157 -3.43 -1.85 -11.21
N ILE A 158 -4.66 -1.66 -11.71
CA ILE A 158 -5.48 -0.46 -11.47
C ILE A 158 -6.85 -0.88 -10.94
N ARG A 159 -7.52 0.04 -10.23
CA ARG A 159 -8.89 -0.14 -9.75
C ARG A 159 -9.84 0.83 -10.42
N GLU A 160 -11.10 0.44 -10.53
CA GLU A 160 -12.18 1.34 -10.90
C GLU A 160 -12.72 2.02 -9.64
N THR A 161 -12.92 3.33 -9.70
CA THR A 161 -13.49 4.12 -8.59
C THR A 161 -14.98 4.34 -8.85
N GLU A 162 -15.39 5.52 -9.29
CA GLU A 162 -16.76 5.84 -9.70
C GLU A 162 -16.78 6.31 -11.17
N ARG A 163 -17.84 5.96 -11.92
CA ARG A 163 -18.12 6.49 -13.28
C ARG A 163 -16.98 6.36 -14.33
N GLY A 164 -16.40 5.17 -14.51
CA GLY A 164 -15.46 4.92 -15.60
C GLY A 164 -14.07 5.58 -15.44
N GLU A 165 -13.81 6.09 -14.24
CA GLU A 165 -12.49 6.52 -13.79
C GLU A 165 -11.66 5.33 -13.31
N VAL A 166 -10.35 5.51 -13.35
CA VAL A 166 -9.38 4.54 -12.88
C VAL A 166 -8.36 5.19 -11.96
N ASP A 167 -7.91 4.43 -10.98
CA ASP A 167 -6.96 4.88 -9.97
C ASP A 167 -5.93 3.77 -9.67
N LEU A 168 -4.79 4.17 -9.11
CA LEU A 168 -3.81 3.21 -8.59
C LEU A 168 -4.27 2.68 -7.23
N PRO A 169 -4.04 1.39 -6.94
CA PRO A 169 -4.54 0.77 -5.72
C PRO A 169 -3.72 1.15 -4.46
N CYS A 170 -2.55 1.75 -4.62
CA CYS A 170 -1.64 2.05 -3.52
C CYS A 170 -0.98 3.43 -3.69
N PRO A 171 -0.80 4.19 -2.60
CA PRO A 171 -0.37 5.59 -2.63
C PRO A 171 1.04 5.84 -3.18
N SER A 172 1.97 4.86 -3.11
CA SER A 172 3.31 5.03 -3.70
C SER A 172 3.39 4.64 -5.18
N CYS A 173 2.42 3.88 -5.69
CA CYS A 173 2.46 3.32 -7.04
C CYS A 173 2.64 4.39 -8.13
N ALA A 174 2.08 5.59 -7.97
CA ALA A 174 2.21 6.66 -8.96
C ALA A 174 3.68 7.07 -9.14
N ASN A 175 4.38 7.27 -8.02
CA ASN A 175 5.79 7.64 -8.01
C ASN A 175 6.69 6.50 -8.50
N THR A 176 6.38 5.25 -8.13
CA THR A 176 7.15 4.08 -8.60
C THR A 176 6.97 3.87 -10.10
N CYS A 177 5.76 4.07 -10.65
CA CYS A 177 5.48 3.99 -12.09
C CYS A 177 6.35 4.98 -12.86
N VAL A 178 6.43 6.22 -12.41
CA VAL A 178 7.26 7.27 -13.02
C VAL A 178 8.76 6.97 -12.84
N GLY A 179 9.16 6.40 -11.70
CA GLY A 179 10.55 6.09 -11.37
C GLY A 179 11.15 4.89 -12.12
N ILE A 180 10.35 3.86 -12.42
CA ILE A 180 10.80 2.65 -13.13
C ILE A 180 11.12 2.95 -14.60
N SER A 181 10.44 3.90 -15.23
CA SER A 181 10.77 4.36 -16.60
C SER A 181 12.20 4.91 -16.69
N ASN A 182 12.69 5.53 -15.62
CA ASN A 182 13.99 6.21 -15.55
C ASN A 182 15.14 5.36 -14.99
N ARG A 183 14.88 4.20 -14.35
CA ARG A 183 15.93 3.37 -13.73
C ARG A 183 16.06 2.01 -14.42
N HIS A 184 16.87 1.96 -15.47
CA HIS A 184 17.25 0.74 -16.18
C HIS A 184 18.17 -0.23 -15.39
N ASN A 185 18.55 0.07 -14.13
CA ASN A 185 19.49 -0.79 -13.40
C ASN A 185 19.51 -0.54 -11.88
N ALA A 186 18.41 -0.79 -11.17
CA ALA A 186 18.41 -0.79 -9.69
C ALA A 186 18.44 -2.24 -9.18
N GLN A 187 19.52 -2.60 -8.48
CA GLN A 187 19.71 -3.90 -7.86
C GLN A 187 18.80 -3.98 -6.61
N TYR A 188 17.65 -4.62 -6.75
CA TYR A 188 16.68 -4.77 -5.66
C TYR A 188 17.22 -5.70 -4.58
N ARG A 189 17.30 -5.19 -3.35
CA ARG A 189 17.80 -5.91 -2.19
C ARG A 189 16.66 -6.75 -1.63
N TYR A 190 16.83 -8.07 -1.62
CA TYR A 190 15.86 -9.00 -1.06
C TYR A 190 15.81 -8.82 0.46
N ILE A 191 14.68 -8.38 1.01
CA ILE A 191 14.47 -8.30 2.46
C ILE A 191 13.63 -9.52 2.85
N PRO A 192 14.15 -10.45 3.67
CA PRO A 192 13.37 -11.62 4.11
C PRO A 192 12.17 -11.17 4.95
N PHE A 193 11.01 -11.77 4.68
CA PHE A 193 9.79 -11.66 5.49
C PHE A 193 10.05 -12.15 6.93
N HIS A 194 10.56 -11.26 7.77
CA HIS A 194 10.60 -11.41 9.23
C HIS A 194 10.08 -10.12 9.86
N ILE A 195 8.89 -9.69 9.44
CA ILE A 195 8.12 -8.67 10.17
C ILE A 195 7.60 -9.37 11.42
N MET A 196 8.36 -9.25 12.52
CA MET A 196 7.86 -9.56 13.85
C MET A 196 6.57 -8.78 14.08
N THR A 197 5.62 -9.47 14.70
CA THR A 197 4.20 -9.16 14.70
C THR A 197 3.88 -7.80 15.32
N PHE A 198 3.81 -6.73 14.52
CA PHE A 198 3.10 -5.51 14.89
C PHE A 198 1.60 -5.80 14.81
N ARG A 199 1.02 -6.26 15.92
CA ARG A 199 -0.37 -6.74 15.97
C ARG A 199 -1.33 -5.55 16.04
N ILE A 200 -1.66 -4.95 14.90
CA ILE A 200 -2.83 -4.04 14.81
C ILE A 200 -4.08 -4.91 14.94
N GLN A 201 -4.61 -5.08 16.15
CA GLN A 201 -5.92 -5.72 16.37
C GLN A 201 -7.02 -4.70 16.10
N ILE A 202 -7.44 -4.54 14.84
CA ILE A 202 -8.75 -3.91 14.54
C ILE A 202 -9.80 -5.01 14.66
N HIS A 203 -10.53 -5.03 15.77
CA HIS A 203 -11.69 -5.91 15.95
C HIS A 203 -12.88 -5.11 16.50
N ASN A 204 -13.87 -4.84 15.64
CA ASN A 204 -15.23 -4.39 15.96
C ASN A 204 -15.38 -3.45 17.18
N GLY A 205 -14.62 -2.36 17.21
CA GLY A 205 -14.91 -1.20 18.07
C GLY A 205 -14.95 -1.42 19.58
N ARG A 206 -14.20 -2.39 20.15
CA ARG A 206 -14.09 -2.53 21.62
C ARG A 206 -12.66 -2.86 22.09
N PRO A 207 -12.09 -2.11 23.04
CA PRO A 207 -10.79 -2.44 23.64
C PRO A 207 -10.95 -3.59 24.64
N VAL A 208 -10.16 -4.65 24.48
CA VAL A 208 -10.01 -5.72 25.48
C VAL A 208 -8.59 -5.66 26.00
N GLY A 209 -8.45 -5.46 27.31
CA GLY A 209 -7.18 -5.15 27.96
C GLY A 209 -6.26 -6.33 28.22
N SER A 210 -5.09 -5.94 28.73
CA SER A 210 -3.96 -6.70 29.29
C SER A 210 -2.97 -7.32 28.31
N ALA A 211 -1.77 -6.74 28.33
CA ALA A 211 -0.52 -7.30 27.86
C ALA A 211 -0.01 -8.31 28.89
N GLN A 212 0.18 -9.58 28.49
CA GLN A 212 1.27 -10.42 28.98
C GLN A 212 1.30 -11.75 28.19
N GLN A 213 2.52 -12.20 27.87
CA GLN A 213 2.92 -13.56 27.48
C GLN A 213 2.73 -13.99 26.02
N ALA A 214 3.84 -14.05 25.27
CA ALA A 214 4.42 -15.33 24.84
C ALA A 214 5.78 -15.10 24.15
N VAL A 215 6.84 -14.91 24.95
CA VAL A 215 8.18 -15.35 24.57
C VAL A 215 8.44 -16.61 25.39
N HIS A 216 8.04 -17.76 24.86
CA HIS A 216 8.70 -19.05 25.09
C HIS A 216 8.09 -20.12 24.19
N SER A 217 8.99 -20.82 23.51
CA SER A 217 8.88 -22.20 23.04
C SER A 217 8.45 -22.45 21.59
N ILE A 218 9.52 -22.70 20.81
CA ILE A 218 9.70 -23.58 19.63
C ILE A 218 9.37 -22.97 18.27
#